data_AF-A0AA39TCI2-F1
#
_entry.id   AF-A0AA39TCI2-F1
#
_cell.length_a   1.000
_cell.length_b   1.000
_cell.length_c   1.000
_cell.angle_alpha   90.00
_cell.angle_beta   90.00
_cell.angle_gamma   90.00
#
_symmetry.space_group_name_H-M   'P 1'
#
loop_
_entity.id
_entity.type
_entity.pdbx_description
1 polymer ?
#
loop_
_entity_poly.entity_id
_entity_poly.type
_entity_poly.pdbx_seq_one_letter_code
_entity_poly.pdbx_strand_id
1 'polypeptide(L)' 'MATVAGPFLRTYRYLQREAHERPVIFYSLVLGIAGPVMAYTIPSIRENYFGYKPAERVPISYPLPQRPRRPVPSGYDD' A
#
# COMPACT_ATOMS: atom_id res chain seq x y z
N MET A 1 26.04 25.12 19.54
CA MET A 1 25.49 23.79 19.13
C MET A 1 24.15 23.42 19.78
N ALA A 2 23.67 24.13 20.82
CA ALA A 2 22.38 23.82 21.47
C ALA A 2 21.12 24.29 20.69
N THR A 3 21.28 25.14 19.68
CA THR A 3 20.17 25.80 18.97
C THR A 3 19.48 24.92 17.93
N VAL A 4 20.16 23.91 17.37
CA VAL A 4 19.61 23.05 16.29
C VAL A 4 18.76 21.89 16.85
N ALA A 5 19.17 21.29 17.98
CA ALA A 5 18.45 20.18 18.60
C ALA A 5 17.31 20.63 19.54
N GLY A 6 17.32 21.90 19.97
CA GLY A 6 16.34 22.46 20.90
C GLY A 6 14.87 22.28 20.48
N PRO A 7 14.49 22.56 19.22
CA PRO A 7 13.13 22.35 18.74
C PRO A 7 12.70 20.89 18.78
N PHE A 8 13.55 19.95 18.34
CA PHE A 8 13.24 18.52 18.32
C PHE A 8 13.00 17.95 19.72
N LEU A 9 13.83 18.32 20.69
CA LEU A 9 13.68 17.88 22.08
C LEU A 9 12.39 18.43 22.72
N ARG A 10 12.00 19.66 22.37
CA ARG A 10 10.73 20.26 22.83
C ARG A 10 9.53 19.54 22.22
N THR A 11 9.57 19.24 20.92
CA THR A 11 8.52 18.46 20.24
C THR A 11 8.40 17.07 20.84
N TYR A 12 9.51 16.37 21.10
CA TYR A 12 9.47 15.05 21.74
C TYR A 12 8.81 15.09 23.12
N ARG A 13 9.19 16.04 23.98
CA ARG A 13 8.57 16.21 25.31
C ARG A 13 7.08 16.55 25.21
N TYR A 14 6.69 17.34 24.22
CA TYR A 14 5.29 17.65 23.96
C TYR A 14 4.49 16.39 23.56
N LEU A 15 5.00 15.61 22.60
CA LEU A 15 4.36 14.36 22.18
C LEU A 15 4.28 13.35 23.34
N GLN A 16 5.34 13.25 24.15
CA GLN A 16 5.34 12.43 25.35
C GLN A 16 4.25 12.86 26.34
N ARG A 17 4.09 14.17 26.57
CA ARG A 17 3.04 14.70 27.44
C ARG A 17 1.65 14.38 26.90
N GLU A 18 1.39 14.61 25.61
CA GLU A 18 0.10 14.30 24.99
C GLU A 18 -0.24 12.81 25.05
N ALA A 19 0.77 11.94 24.92
CA ALA A 19 0.60 10.49 25.07
C ALA A 19 0.13 10.08 26.49
N HIS A 20 0.49 10.83 27.53
CA HIS A 20 0.08 10.56 28.91
C HIS A 20 -1.18 11.33 29.33
N GLU A 21 -1.32 12.60 28.98
CA GLU A 21 -2.43 13.46 29.38
C GLU A 21 -3.69 13.23 28.53
N ARG A 22 -3.52 12.90 27.24
CA ARG A 22 -4.63 12.74 26.27
C ARG A 22 -4.41 11.52 25.37
N PRO A 23 -4.30 10.30 25.95
CA PRO A 23 -3.89 9.10 25.23
C PRO A 23 -4.80 8.79 24.04
N VAL A 24 -6.13 8.96 24.20
CA VAL A 24 -7.09 8.63 23.14
C VAL A 24 -6.84 9.46 21.88
N ILE A 25 -6.63 10.77 22.01
CA ILE A 25 -6.40 11.66 20.86
C ILE A 25 -5.06 11.34 20.22
N PHE A 26 -4.01 11.20 21.04
CA PHE A 26 -2.65 10.95 20.57
C PHE A 26 -2.56 9.65 19.77
N TYR A 27 -2.98 8.52 20.35
CA TYR A 27 -2.87 7.22 19.69
C TYR A 27 -3.83 7.07 18.51
N SER A 28 -5.01 7.69 18.54
CA SER A 28 -5.92 7.72 17.38
C SER A 28 -5.25 8.36 16.17
N LEU A 29 -4.55 9.48 16.37
CA LEU A 29 -3.85 10.18 15.29
C LEU A 29 -2.60 9.41 14.82
N VAL A 30 -1.83 8.83 15.74
CA VAL A 30 -0.67 7.99 15.40
C VAL A 30 -1.09 6.79 14.56
N LEU A 31 -2.11 6.05 14.98
CA LEU A 31 -2.61 4.89 14.22
C LEU A 31 -3.26 5.33 12.90
N GLY A 32 -4.01 6.42 12.92
CA GLY A 32 -4.63 7.00 11.72
C GLY A 32 -3.62 7.41 10.65
N ILE A 33 -2.45 7.92 11.04
CA ILE A 33 -1.37 8.27 10.11
C ILE A 33 -0.51 7.04 9.75
N ALA A 34 -0.31 6.12 10.68
CA ALA A 34 0.48 4.91 10.43
C ALA A 34 -0.09 4.09 9.26
N GLY A 35 -1.42 3.98 9.14
CA GLY A 35 -2.08 3.27 8.04
C GLY A 35 -1.69 3.77 6.64
N PRO A 36 -1.97 5.05 6.29
CA PRO A 36 -1.59 5.63 5.00
C PRO A 36 -0.08 5.57 4.72
N VAL A 37 0.76 5.82 5.73
CA VAL A 37 2.22 5.73 5.57
C VAL A 37 2.65 4.32 5.22
N MET A 38 2.11 3.31 5.91
CA MET A 38 2.36 1.91 5.61
C MET A 38 1.82 1.51 4.24
N ALA A 39 0.61 1.94 3.88
CA ALA A 39 0.02 1.65 2.57
C ALA A 39 0.86 2.19 1.41
N TYR A 40 1.53 3.34 1.61
CA TYR A 40 2.43 3.92 0.61
C TYR A 40 3.81 3.26 0.58
N THR A 41 4.39 2.96 1.74
CA THR A 41 5.79 2.51 1.84
C THR A 41 5.97 1.00 1.72
N ILE A 42 5.06 0.21 2.28
CA ILE A 42 5.19 -1.26 2.34
C ILE A 42 5.19 -1.92 0.96
N PRO A 43 4.34 -1.55 -0.01
CA PRO A 43 4.31 -2.23 -1.31
C PRO A 43 5.67 -2.21 -2.02
N SER A 44 6.32 -1.05 -2.08
CA SER A 44 7.64 -0.92 -2.70
C SER A 44 8.72 -1.70 -1.94
N ILE A 45 8.65 -1.75 -0.61
CA ILE A 45 9.60 -2.55 0.18
C ILE A 45 9.38 -4.05 -0.10
N ARG A 46 8.13 -4.48 -0.16
CA ARG A 46 7.71 -5.87 -0.40
C ARG A 46 8.15 -6.39 -1.76
N GLU A 47 8.01 -5.58 -2.79
CA GLU A 47 8.42 -5.93 -4.15
C GLU A 47 9.95 -5.95 -4.31
N ASN A 48 10.64 -4.93 -3.78
CA ASN A 48 12.08 -4.76 -4.02
C ASN A 48 12.98 -5.60 -3.11
N TYR A 49 12.61 -5.80 -1.83
CA TYR A 49 13.47 -6.47 -0.86
C TYR A 49 13.00 -7.87 -0.48
N PHE A 50 11.68 -8.10 -0.49
CA PHE A 50 11.10 -9.38 -0.08
C PHE A 50 10.69 -10.28 -1.26
N GLY A 51 10.96 -9.84 -2.51
CA GLY A 51 10.76 -10.64 -3.72
C GLY A 51 9.30 -10.96 -4.02
N TYR A 52 8.36 -10.24 -3.41
CA TYR A 52 6.95 -10.44 -3.69
C TYR A 52 6.61 -9.95 -5.10
N LYS A 53 5.83 -10.76 -5.84
CA LYS A 53 5.25 -10.37 -7.11
C LYS A 53 3.72 -10.36 -6.98
N PRO A 54 3.04 -9.30 -7.45
CA PRO A 54 1.59 -9.28 -7.46
C PRO A 54 1.05 -10.41 -8.33
N ALA A 55 -0.06 -11.00 -7.90
CA ALA A 55 -0.74 -12.04 -8.69
C ALA A 55 -1.25 -11.44 -10.00
N GLU A 56 -1.25 -12.25 -11.05
CA GLU A 56 -1.83 -11.85 -12.33
C GLU A 56 -3.34 -11.63 -12.20
N ARG A 57 -3.87 -10.68 -12.97
CA ARG A 57 -5.28 -10.31 -12.89
C ARG A 57 -6.13 -11.45 -13.42
N VAL A 58 -7.10 -11.89 -12.61
CA VAL A 58 -8.09 -12.90 -13.02
C VAL A 58 -8.91 -12.36 -14.21
N PRO A 59 -9.16 -13.17 -15.25
CA PRO A 59 -9.98 -12.77 -16.38
C PRO A 59 -11.40 -12.47 -15.91
N ILE A 60 -11.87 -11.26 -16.23
CA ILE A 60 -13.24 -10.81 -15.95
C ILE A 60 -14.22 -11.12 -17.09
N SER A 61 -13.70 -11.57 -18.23
CA SER A 61 -14.45 -11.86 -19.44
C SER A 61 -13.87 -13.09 -20.15
N TYR A 62 -14.63 -13.65 -21.10
CA TYR A 62 -14.14 -14.75 -21.91
C TYR A 62 -12.88 -14.32 -22.67
N PRO A 63 -11.76 -15.06 -22.55
CA PRO A 63 -10.50 -14.68 -23.18
C PRO A 63 -10.59 -14.89 -24.69
N LEU A 64 -11.00 -13.84 -25.41
CA LEU A 64 -11.03 -13.83 -26.86
C LEU A 64 -9.60 -13.72 -27.40
N PRO A 65 -9.15 -14.65 -28.26
CA PRO A 65 -7.85 -14.54 -28.88
C PRO A 65 -7.82 -13.35 -29.85
N GLN A 66 -6.79 -12.52 -29.77
CA GLN A 66 -6.55 -11.41 -30.70
C GLN A 66 -6.01 -11.94 -32.03
N ARG A 67 -6.84 -12.66 -32.78
CA ARG A 67 -6.48 -13.22 -34.09
C ARG A 67 -7.64 -13.09 -35.08
N PRO A 68 -7.36 -13.05 -36.40
CA PRO A 68 -8.40 -13.12 -37.43
C PRO A 68 -9.23 -14.40 -37.31
N ARG A 69 -10.48 -14.34 -37.78
CA ARG A 69 -11.37 -15.50 -37.84
C ARG A 69 -10.73 -16.58 -38.71
N ARG A 70 -10.61 -17.79 -38.16
CA ARG A 70 -10.23 -18.97 -38.94
C ARG A 70 -11.46 -19.48 -39.71
N PRO A 71 -11.26 -20.11 -40.88
CA PRO A 71 -12.33 -20.84 -41.55
C PRO A 71 -13.02 -21.77 -40.55
N VAL A 72 -14.34 -21.93 -40.69
CA VAL A 72 -15.12 -22.80 -39.80
C VAL A 72 -14.55 -24.22 -39.90
N PRO A 73 -14.16 -24.86 -38.78
CA PRO A 73 -13.72 -26.25 -38.80
C PRO A 73 -14.83 -27.13 -39.36
N SER A 74 -14.52 -28.02 -40.31
CA SER A 74 -15.48 -28.98 -40.86
C SER A 74 -15.91 -30.01 -39.79
N GLY A 75 -17.13 -30.53 -39.90
CA GLY A 75 -17.64 -31.62 -39.03
C GLY A 75 -18.82 -31.27 -38.12
N TYR A 76 -19.37 -30.07 -38.24
CA TYR A 76 -20.65 -29.66 -37.65
C TYR A 76 -21.54 -28.97 -38.70
N ASP A 77 -21.34 -29.31 -39.97
CA ASP A 77 -22.21 -28.91 -41.06
C ASP A 77 -23.48 -29.80 -40.99
N ASP A 78 -24.66 -29.23 -41.28
CA ASP A 78 -25.95 -29.95 -41.25
C ASP A 78 -25.96 -31.24 -42.09
#